data_AF-A0A5J5V1N4-F1
#
_entry.id   AF-A0A5J5V1N4-F1
#
_cell.length_a   1.000
_cell.length_b   1.000
_cell.length_c   1.000
_cell.angle_alpha   90.00
_cell.angle_beta   90.00
_cell.angle_gamma   90.00
#
_symmetry.space_group_name_H-M   'P 1'
#
loop_
_entity.id
_entity.type
_entity.pdbx_description
1 polymer ?
#
loop_
_entity_poly.entity_id
_entity_poly.type
_entity_poly.pdbx_seq_one_letter_code
_entity_poly.pdbx_strand_id
1 'polypeptide(L)'
;MKDDTATTTELIQNQHQKGNQEMCRATEVVSTVERVVDMSSPVMSQDELNLIPPLNFAMVDNGIFRSGFPDSANFSFLQTLRLRSIIYLCPEPYPEANNEFLKSNGIKLFQFGIEGYKDTIREALKTLLDVRNHPVLIHCKRGKHRTGCLVGCLRKLQRWCLSSIFDEYQRFAAAKARVSDQRFMELFDISSLKHLPMSFSCLKR
;
A
#
# COMPACT_ATOMS: atom_id res chain seq x y z
N MET A 1 -17.97 -18.23 -61.31
CA MET A 1 -16.95 -17.84 -62.31
C MET A 1 -15.59 -18.09 -61.66
N LYS A 2 -14.99 -19.22 -62.06
CA LYS A 2 -13.65 -19.75 -61.73
C LYS A 2 -13.43 -20.19 -60.27
N ASP A 3 -13.54 -21.49 -59.97
CA ASP A 3 -12.52 -22.56 -60.15
C ASP A 3 -11.46 -22.44 -59.02
N ASP A 4 -11.04 -23.45 -58.24
CA ASP A 4 -11.07 -24.91 -58.41
C ASP A 4 -10.70 -25.63 -57.07
N THR A 5 -11.26 -26.83 -56.90
CA THR A 5 -10.69 -28.09 -56.30
C THR A 5 -9.93 -28.03 -54.96
N ALA A 6 -10.38 -28.60 -53.84
CA ALA A 6 -10.70 -30.01 -53.50
C ALA A 6 -9.51 -30.95 -53.23
N THR A 7 -9.55 -31.59 -52.04
CA THR A 7 -9.22 -33.01 -51.77
C THR A 7 -7.77 -33.36 -51.34
N THR A 8 -7.42 -34.26 -50.40
CA THR A 8 -8.00 -34.86 -49.17
C THR A 8 -6.89 -35.59 -48.38
N THR A 9 -7.22 -36.08 -47.16
CA THR A 9 -6.70 -37.28 -46.41
C THR A 9 -5.30 -37.24 -45.79
N GLU A 10 -5.14 -37.25 -44.46
CA GLU A 10 -5.26 -38.34 -43.43
C GLU A 10 -3.86 -38.85 -43.02
N LEU A 11 -3.37 -38.56 -41.80
CA LEU A 11 -3.45 -39.31 -40.51
C LEU A 11 -2.36 -40.39 -40.30
N ILE A 12 -1.97 -40.53 -39.01
CA ILE A 12 -1.34 -41.68 -38.31
C ILE A 12 0.17 -41.60 -37.96
N GLN A 13 0.43 -41.25 -36.68
CA GLN A 13 1.14 -41.99 -35.61
C GLN A 13 2.49 -42.70 -35.80
N ASN A 14 3.43 -42.46 -34.87
CA ASN A 14 4.18 -43.42 -34.00
C ASN A 14 5.37 -42.70 -33.32
N GLN A 15 5.41 -42.49 -31.99
CA GLN A 15 5.91 -43.37 -30.93
C GLN A 15 7.30 -44.01 -31.15
N HIS A 16 8.29 -43.64 -30.31
CA HIS A 16 9.27 -44.58 -29.73
C HIS A 16 9.88 -44.05 -28.42
N GLN A 17 9.78 -44.88 -27.37
CA GLN A 17 10.41 -44.81 -26.06
C GLN A 17 11.82 -45.43 -26.08
N LYS A 18 12.71 -45.01 -25.16
CA LYS A 18 13.41 -45.93 -24.23
C LYS A 18 14.20 -45.16 -23.17
N GLY A 19 14.04 -45.56 -21.91
CA GLY A 19 14.85 -45.12 -20.78
C GLY A 19 16.01 -46.08 -20.48
N ASN A 20 16.87 -45.70 -19.54
CA ASN A 20 17.45 -46.63 -18.56
C ASN A 20 18.02 -45.87 -17.35
N GLN A 21 17.77 -46.42 -16.16
CA GLN A 21 18.37 -46.07 -14.88
C GLN A 21 19.71 -46.82 -14.72
N GLU A 22 20.69 -46.26 -14.01
CA GLU A 22 21.58 -47.01 -13.09
C GLU A 22 22.45 -46.09 -12.22
N MET A 23 22.97 -46.64 -11.12
CA MET A 23 23.28 -45.99 -9.84
C MET A 23 24.75 -46.19 -9.40
N CYS A 24 25.30 -45.19 -8.68
CA CYS A 24 26.42 -45.20 -7.70
C CYS A 24 27.83 -45.71 -8.08
N ARG A 25 28.87 -44.87 -7.83
CA ARG A 25 29.88 -45.07 -6.75
C ARG A 25 30.89 -43.93 -6.61
N ALA A 26 31.39 -43.77 -5.38
CA ALA A 26 32.31 -42.74 -4.90
C ALA A 26 33.77 -42.96 -5.33
N THR A 27 34.54 -41.87 -5.39
CA THR A 27 36.01 -41.90 -5.22
C THR A 27 36.45 -40.57 -4.61
N GLU A 28 37.18 -40.67 -3.49
CA GLU A 28 37.82 -39.58 -2.78
C GLU A 28 39.07 -39.11 -3.54
N VAL A 29 39.24 -37.79 -3.68
CA VAL A 29 40.57 -37.18 -3.88
C VAL A 29 40.68 -36.00 -2.92
N VAL A 30 41.53 -36.17 -1.91
CA VAL A 30 41.96 -35.11 -1.00
C VAL A 30 42.96 -34.23 -1.75
N SER A 31 42.65 -32.96 -1.90
CA SER A 31 43.62 -31.91 -2.22
C SER A 31 43.35 -30.73 -1.31
N THR A 32 44.24 -30.55 -0.34
CA THR A 32 44.37 -29.33 0.46
C THR A 32 44.68 -28.13 -0.46
N VAL A 33 44.15 -26.96 -0.08
CA VAL A 33 44.84 -25.65 0.03
C VAL A 33 43.91 -24.48 -0.35
N GLU A 34 43.78 -23.58 0.64
CA GLU A 34 43.44 -22.15 0.64
C GLU A 34 42.03 -21.65 0.24
N ARG A 35 41.28 -21.27 1.29
CA ARG A 35 40.15 -20.34 1.24
C ARG A 35 40.66 -18.95 0.84
N VAL A 36 40.46 -18.57 -0.41
CA VAL A 36 40.33 -17.16 -0.76
C VAL A 36 38.86 -16.79 -0.55
N VAL A 37 38.57 -16.09 0.54
CA VAL A 37 37.27 -15.42 0.71
C VAL A 37 37.24 -14.27 -0.29
N ASP A 38 36.64 -14.52 -1.45
CA ASP A 38 36.27 -13.46 -2.38
C ASP A 38 35.15 -12.63 -1.74
N MET A 39 35.55 -11.55 -1.07
CA MET A 39 34.68 -10.50 -0.56
C MET A 39 34.30 -9.53 -1.68
N SER A 40 33.94 -10.03 -2.86
CA SER A 40 33.22 -9.23 -3.84
C SER A 40 31.78 -9.06 -3.33
N SER A 41 31.60 -8.08 -2.44
CA SER A 41 30.29 -7.49 -2.19
C SER A 41 29.68 -7.16 -3.55
N PRO A 42 28.40 -7.52 -3.82
CA PRO A 42 27.78 -7.06 -5.05
C PRO A 42 27.82 -5.54 -5.02
N VAL A 43 28.56 -4.96 -5.96
CA VAL A 43 28.59 -3.52 -6.20
C VAL A 43 27.17 -3.16 -6.58
N MET A 44 26.40 -2.72 -5.59
CA MET A 44 25.11 -2.10 -5.83
C MET A 44 25.42 -0.87 -6.67
N SER A 45 24.97 -0.89 -7.93
CA SER A 45 24.95 0.29 -8.77
C SER A 45 24.33 1.43 -7.98
N GLN A 46 25.10 2.50 -7.78
CA GLN A 46 24.70 3.75 -7.12
C GLN A 46 23.68 4.53 -7.95
N ASP A 47 22.60 3.88 -8.39
CA ASP A 47 21.33 4.59 -8.45
C ASP A 47 20.85 4.63 -7.01
N GLU A 48 21.31 5.64 -6.27
CA GLU A 48 20.65 6.11 -5.05
C GLU A 48 19.16 6.14 -5.37
N LEU A 49 18.41 5.15 -4.86
CA LEU A 49 16.97 5.13 -5.00
C LEU A 49 16.51 6.41 -4.31
N ASN A 50 16.27 7.47 -5.07
CA ASN A 50 15.80 8.74 -4.54
C ASN A 50 14.40 8.48 -3.98
N LEU A 51 14.35 8.13 -2.69
CA LEU A 51 13.14 7.82 -1.97
C LEU A 51 12.46 9.13 -1.59
N ILE A 52 11.67 9.67 -2.51
CA ILE A 52 10.96 10.93 -2.31
C ILE A 52 9.58 10.62 -1.71
N PRO A 53 9.32 10.93 -0.43
CA PRO A 53 8.00 10.76 0.14
C PRO A 53 6.98 11.70 -0.54
N PRO A 54 5.70 11.28 -0.65
CA PRO A 54 4.67 12.17 -1.16
C PRO A 54 4.53 13.45 -0.32
N LEU A 55 3.93 14.48 -0.92
CA LEU A 55 3.59 15.72 -0.23
C LEU A 55 2.90 15.44 1.11
N ASN A 56 3.28 16.14 2.18
CA ASN A 56 2.63 16.01 3.50
C ASN A 56 2.62 14.57 4.06
N PHE A 57 3.57 13.72 3.66
CA PHE A 57 3.70 12.37 4.21
C PHE A 57 4.06 12.39 5.70
N ALA A 58 3.40 11.54 6.49
CA ALA A 58 3.76 11.26 7.87
C ALA A 58 3.18 9.93 8.36
N MET A 59 3.76 9.36 9.40
CA MET A 59 3.12 8.29 10.17
C MET A 59 2.07 8.88 11.11
N VAL A 60 0.88 8.30 11.13
CA VAL A 60 -0.21 8.66 12.06
C VAL A 60 -0.17 7.74 13.28
N ASP A 61 -0.06 6.44 13.04
CA ASP A 61 0.06 5.41 14.06
C ASP A 61 0.80 4.21 13.47
N ASN A 62 1.08 3.19 14.27
CA ASN A 62 1.74 1.98 13.79
C ASN A 62 0.94 1.35 12.64
N GLY A 63 1.58 1.25 11.46
CA GLY A 63 0.94 0.74 10.25
C GLY A 63 -0.07 1.69 9.59
N ILE A 64 -0.23 2.92 10.08
CA ILE A 64 -1.11 3.93 9.51
C ILE A 64 -0.30 5.15 9.08
N PHE A 65 -0.36 5.46 7.79
CA PHE A 65 0.32 6.60 7.19
C PHE A 65 -0.68 7.59 6.62
N ARG A 66 -0.26 8.86 6.50
CA ARG A 66 -1.00 9.92 5.80
C ARG A 66 -0.14 10.55 4.73
N SER A 67 -0.76 11.09 3.69
CA SER A 67 -0.10 11.97 2.72
C SER A 67 -1.09 12.82 1.91
N GLY A 68 -0.53 13.70 1.06
CA GLY A 68 -1.17 14.23 -0.13
C GLY A 68 -1.17 13.21 -1.28
N PHE A 69 -1.53 13.66 -2.48
CA PHE A 69 -1.68 12.75 -3.60
C PHE A 69 -0.30 12.21 -4.05
N PRO A 70 -0.07 10.89 -4.05
CA PRO A 70 1.18 10.33 -4.54
C PRO A 70 1.27 10.40 -6.06
N ASP A 71 2.45 10.72 -6.58
CA ASP A 71 2.77 10.62 -8.01
C ASP A 71 3.86 9.56 -8.26
N SER A 72 4.23 9.39 -9.52
CA SER A 72 5.22 8.39 -9.95
C SER A 72 6.59 8.57 -9.29
N ALA A 73 6.98 9.81 -8.94
CA ALA A 73 8.24 10.07 -8.26
C ALA A 73 8.25 9.52 -6.83
N ASN A 74 7.07 9.25 -6.25
CA ASN A 74 6.95 8.70 -4.89
C ASN A 74 6.85 7.18 -4.84
N PHE A 75 6.69 6.50 -5.98
CA PHE A 75 6.39 5.06 -6.01
C PHE A 75 7.51 4.22 -5.39
N SER A 76 8.78 4.58 -5.64
CA SER A 76 9.94 3.94 -5.01
C SER A 76 9.87 4.01 -3.47
N PHE A 77 9.55 5.19 -2.93
CA PHE A 77 9.33 5.38 -1.49
C PHE A 77 8.15 4.55 -0.98
N LEU A 78 7.00 4.56 -1.67
CA LEU A 78 5.81 3.82 -1.23
C LEU A 78 6.03 2.30 -1.21
N GLN A 79 6.86 1.76 -2.09
CA GLN A 79 7.23 0.34 -2.07
C GLN A 79 7.95 -0.04 -0.77
N THR A 80 8.77 0.85 -0.23
CA THR A 80 9.48 0.60 1.05
C THR A 80 8.52 0.43 2.23
N LEU A 81 7.34 1.05 2.18
CA LEU A 81 6.33 0.97 3.23
C LEU A 81 5.58 -0.37 3.23
N ARG A 82 5.70 -1.15 2.14
CA ARG A 82 5.00 -2.44 1.94
C ARG A 82 3.50 -2.32 2.24
N LEU A 83 2.88 -1.28 1.68
CA LEU A 83 1.46 -1.00 1.88
C LEU A 83 0.62 -2.19 1.42
N ARG A 84 -0.39 -2.51 2.21
CA ARG A 84 -1.42 -3.50 1.83
C ARG A 84 -2.65 -2.81 1.24
N SER A 85 -2.91 -1.58 1.67
CA SER A 85 -4.04 -0.81 1.16
C SER A 85 -3.81 0.70 1.14
N ILE A 86 -4.64 1.38 0.35
CA ILE A 86 -4.73 2.84 0.30
C ILE A 86 -6.18 3.26 0.50
N ILE A 87 -6.39 4.26 1.36
CA ILE A 87 -7.66 4.96 1.54
C ILE A 87 -7.56 6.29 0.79
N TYR A 88 -8.31 6.40 -0.30
CA TYR A 88 -8.36 7.58 -1.15
C TYR A 88 -9.66 8.33 -0.91
N LEU A 89 -9.55 9.58 -0.47
CA LEU A 89 -10.69 10.36 0.04
C LEU A 89 -11.30 11.33 -0.97
N CYS A 90 -10.97 11.21 -2.26
CA CYS A 90 -11.52 12.12 -3.28
C CYS A 90 -12.52 11.41 -4.22
N PRO A 91 -13.56 12.11 -4.70
CA PRO A 91 -14.56 11.54 -5.60
C PRO A 91 -14.02 11.31 -7.02
N GLU A 92 -12.97 12.04 -7.42
CA GLU A 92 -12.40 11.96 -8.77
C GLU A 92 -11.79 10.56 -9.01
N PRO A 93 -11.90 9.99 -10.22
CA PRO A 93 -11.30 8.71 -10.56
C PRO A 93 -9.80 8.65 -10.22
N TYR A 94 -9.33 7.47 -9.79
CA TYR A 94 -7.91 7.28 -9.51
C TYR A 94 -7.12 7.20 -10.83
N PRO A 95 -6.00 7.93 -11.00
CA PRO A 95 -5.21 7.94 -12.22
C PRO A 95 -4.70 6.56 -12.62
N GLU A 96 -4.60 6.32 -13.92
CA GLU A 96 -4.21 5.02 -14.49
C GLU A 96 -2.82 4.57 -14.05
N ALA A 97 -1.81 5.45 -14.14
CA ALA A 97 -0.45 5.14 -13.69
C ALA A 97 -0.40 4.72 -12.21
N ASN A 98 -1.20 5.36 -11.35
CA ASN A 98 -1.29 4.97 -9.95
C ASN A 98 -2.02 3.63 -9.79
N ASN A 99 -3.09 3.38 -10.55
CA ASN A 99 -3.79 2.09 -10.54
C ASN A 99 -2.89 0.93 -10.96
N GLU A 100 -2.05 1.12 -11.97
CA GLU A 100 -1.05 0.13 -12.40
C GLU A 100 -0.02 -0.15 -11.29
N PHE A 101 0.44 0.90 -10.62
CA PHE A 101 1.30 0.76 -9.44
C PHE A 101 0.61 -0.03 -8.32
N LEU A 102 -0.66 0.23 -8.02
CA LEU A 102 -1.39 -0.53 -7.00
C LEU A 102 -1.54 -2.00 -7.39
N LYS A 103 -1.90 -2.30 -8.64
CA LYS A 103 -2.06 -3.67 -9.14
C LYS A 103 -0.74 -4.45 -9.09
N SER A 104 0.35 -3.86 -9.56
CA SER A 104 1.67 -4.51 -9.58
C SER A 104 2.23 -4.79 -8.19
N ASN A 105 1.85 -4.00 -7.19
CA ASN A 105 2.29 -4.18 -5.79
C ASN A 105 1.24 -4.88 -4.91
N GLY A 106 0.12 -5.36 -5.48
CA GLY A 106 -0.93 -6.05 -4.73
C GLY A 106 -1.65 -5.16 -3.68
N ILE A 107 -1.71 -3.86 -3.92
CA ILE A 107 -2.27 -2.86 -2.99
C ILE A 107 -3.76 -2.68 -3.26
N LYS A 108 -4.60 -2.85 -2.24
CA LYS A 108 -6.04 -2.64 -2.34
C LYS A 108 -6.41 -1.16 -2.22
N LEU A 109 -7.17 -0.62 -3.17
CA LEU A 109 -7.71 0.74 -3.11
C LEU A 109 -9.10 0.75 -2.47
N PHE A 110 -9.30 1.61 -1.47
CA PHE A 110 -10.60 1.96 -0.91
C PHE A 110 -10.89 3.43 -1.19
N GLN A 111 -11.82 3.69 -2.11
CA GLN A 111 -12.20 5.04 -2.48
C GLN A 111 -13.45 5.49 -1.74
N PHE A 112 -13.35 6.64 -1.08
CA PHE A 112 -14.43 7.30 -0.35
C PHE A 112 -14.56 8.73 -0.85
N GLY A 113 -15.47 8.94 -1.80
CA GLY A 113 -15.77 10.27 -2.35
C GLY A 113 -16.43 11.16 -1.30
N ILE A 114 -15.65 11.99 -0.60
CA ILE A 114 -16.21 12.93 0.39
C ILE A 114 -16.78 14.15 -0.34
N GLU A 115 -18.04 14.02 -0.77
CA GLU A 115 -18.91 15.14 -1.13
C GLU A 115 -19.80 15.53 0.07
N GLY A 116 -20.21 14.55 0.88
CA GLY A 116 -20.83 14.72 2.20
C GLY A 116 -19.92 14.20 3.32
N TYR A 117 -19.58 15.06 4.30
CA TYR A 117 -18.51 14.77 5.27
C TYR A 117 -18.82 13.68 6.30
N LYS A 118 -20.07 13.48 6.71
CA LYS A 118 -20.39 12.68 7.91
C LYS A 118 -20.34 11.17 7.67
N ASP A 119 -21.13 10.64 6.75
CA ASP A 119 -21.27 9.19 6.60
C ASP A 119 -20.07 8.56 5.91
N THR A 120 -19.52 9.26 4.91
CA THR A 120 -18.32 8.81 4.19
C THR A 120 -17.09 8.69 5.11
N ILE A 121 -16.90 9.62 6.05
CA ILE A 121 -15.80 9.54 7.03
C ILE A 121 -16.00 8.35 7.97
N ARG A 122 -17.24 8.01 8.34
CA ARG A 122 -17.51 6.85 9.20
C ARG A 122 -17.10 5.54 8.54
N GLU A 123 -17.46 5.33 7.27
CA GLU A 123 -17.08 4.12 6.54
C GLU A 123 -15.58 4.04 6.25
N ALA A 124 -14.95 5.18 5.95
CA ALA A 124 -13.50 5.27 5.84
C ALA A 124 -12.81 4.92 7.16
N LEU A 125 -13.36 5.38 8.30
CA LEU A 125 -12.82 5.11 9.62
C LEU A 125 -12.96 3.63 10.00
N LYS A 126 -14.08 2.97 9.66
CA LYS A 126 -14.22 1.51 9.83
C LYS A 126 -13.16 0.74 9.04
N THR A 127 -12.93 1.13 7.79
CA THR A 127 -11.92 0.51 6.93
C THR A 127 -10.51 0.72 7.48
N LEU A 128 -10.25 1.91 8.02
CA LEU A 128 -8.99 2.25 8.67
C LEU A 128 -8.73 1.46 9.96
N LEU A 129 -9.77 1.18 10.74
CA LEU A 129 -9.65 0.41 12.00
C LEU A 129 -9.46 -1.10 11.77
N ASP A 130 -9.78 -1.62 10.60
CA ASP A 130 -9.55 -3.02 10.27
C ASP A 130 -8.06 -3.29 10.02
N VAL A 131 -7.41 -3.93 10.99
CA VAL A 131 -5.98 -4.28 10.97
C VAL A 131 -5.58 -5.15 9.78
N ARG A 132 -6.53 -5.87 9.16
CA ARG A 132 -6.26 -6.67 7.95
C ARG A 132 -5.93 -5.81 6.74
N ASN A 133 -6.20 -4.51 6.81
CA ASN A 133 -5.86 -3.54 5.76
C ASN A 133 -4.47 -2.92 5.96
N HIS A 134 -3.81 -3.16 7.10
CA HIS A 134 -2.53 -2.52 7.45
C HIS A 134 -1.31 -3.27 6.86
N PRO A 135 -0.23 -2.58 6.48
CA PRO A 135 -0.03 -1.12 6.55
C PRO A 135 -0.87 -0.35 5.51
N VAL A 136 -1.44 0.78 5.92
CA VAL A 136 -2.40 1.57 5.12
C VAL A 136 -1.95 3.01 4.96
N LEU A 137 -2.10 3.55 3.75
CA LEU A 137 -1.90 4.98 3.46
C LEU A 137 -3.23 5.69 3.27
N ILE A 138 -3.46 6.76 4.03
CA ILE A 138 -4.61 7.65 3.85
C ILE A 138 -4.16 8.86 3.04
N HIS A 139 -4.86 9.19 1.96
CA HIS A 139 -4.57 10.44 1.26
C HIS A 139 -5.81 11.09 0.62
N CYS A 140 -5.64 12.37 0.32
CA CYS A 140 -6.51 13.13 -0.57
C CYS A 140 -5.62 13.92 -1.52
N LYS A 141 -6.10 15.05 -2.09
CA LYS A 141 -5.28 15.87 -2.99
C LYS A 141 -4.00 16.41 -2.33
N ARG A 142 -4.11 16.97 -1.12
CA ARG A 142 -3.00 17.63 -0.41
C ARG A 142 -2.70 17.08 0.99
N GLY A 143 -3.47 16.08 1.44
CA GLY A 143 -3.30 15.51 2.77
C GLY A 143 -3.64 16.47 3.91
N LYS A 144 -4.51 17.47 3.66
CA LYS A 144 -4.85 18.55 4.61
C LYS A 144 -6.24 18.36 5.22
N HIS A 145 -7.29 18.72 4.47
CA HIS A 145 -8.67 18.81 4.96
C HIS A 145 -9.29 17.42 5.18
N ARG A 146 -9.59 16.69 4.11
CA ARG A 146 -10.25 15.37 4.15
C ARG A 146 -9.46 14.35 4.97
N THR A 147 -8.17 14.22 4.67
CA THR A 147 -7.24 13.39 5.44
C THR A 147 -7.15 13.83 6.89
N GLY A 148 -7.09 15.14 7.15
CA GLY A 148 -7.06 15.69 8.50
C GLY A 148 -8.33 15.40 9.29
N CYS A 149 -9.51 15.48 8.69
CA CYS A 149 -10.77 15.11 9.34
C CYS A 149 -10.79 13.62 9.71
N LEU A 150 -10.38 12.72 8.81
CA LEU A 150 -10.34 11.30 9.10
C LEU A 150 -9.34 10.98 10.23
N VAL A 151 -8.13 11.54 10.16
CA VAL A 151 -7.11 11.39 11.21
C VAL A 151 -7.58 11.99 12.53
N GLY A 152 -8.21 13.17 12.50
CA GLY A 152 -8.76 13.79 13.70
C GLY A 152 -9.87 12.96 14.36
N CYS A 153 -10.74 12.34 13.56
CA CYS A 153 -11.73 11.38 14.07
C CYS A 153 -11.07 10.12 14.65
N LEU A 154 -9.99 9.62 14.05
CA LEU A 154 -9.17 8.55 14.64
C LEU A 154 -8.60 8.98 16.00
N ARG A 155 -7.97 10.15 16.11
CA ARG A 155 -7.44 10.67 17.39
C ARG A 155 -8.53 10.82 18.46
N LYS A 156 -9.73 11.22 18.05
CA LYS A 156 -10.89 11.29 18.94
C LYS A 156 -11.28 9.92 19.49
N LEU A 157 -11.25 8.87 18.67
CA LEU A 157 -11.42 7.48 19.13
C LEU A 157 -10.30 7.06 20.08
N GLN A 158 -9.07 7.52 19.83
CA GLN A 158 -7.90 7.33 20.70
C GLN A 158 -7.96 8.17 21.99
N ARG A 159 -9.08 8.87 22.25
CA ARG A 159 -9.31 9.69 23.45
C ARG A 159 -8.32 10.84 23.64
N TRP A 160 -7.77 11.37 22.54
CA TRP A 160 -7.01 12.62 22.61
C TRP A 160 -7.93 13.79 22.98
N CYS A 161 -7.40 14.79 23.70
CA CYS A 161 -8.15 16.01 23.94
C CYS A 161 -8.27 16.84 22.66
N LEU A 162 -9.37 17.59 22.50
CA LEU A 162 -9.66 18.34 21.27
C LEU A 162 -8.52 19.32 20.91
N SER A 163 -7.89 19.95 21.90
CA SER A 163 -6.75 20.85 21.68
C SER A 163 -5.60 20.16 20.95
N SER A 164 -5.21 18.96 21.36
CA SER A 164 -4.14 18.20 20.69
C SER A 164 -4.55 17.70 19.30
N ILE A 165 -5.83 17.35 19.11
CA ILE A 165 -6.37 16.97 17.81
C ILE A 165 -6.28 18.16 16.84
N PHE A 166 -6.69 19.34 17.30
CA PHE A 166 -6.66 20.56 16.50
C PHE A 166 -5.23 21.01 16.20
N ASP A 167 -4.32 20.91 17.17
CA ASP A 167 -2.89 21.18 16.96
C ASP A 167 -2.30 20.29 15.86
N GLU A 168 -2.55 18.97 15.92
CA GLU A 168 -2.10 18.04 14.87
C GLU A 168 -2.71 18.41 13.51
N TYR A 169 -4.02 18.67 13.45
CA TYR A 169 -4.70 19.07 12.21
C TYR A 169 -4.08 20.35 11.63
N GLN A 170 -3.89 21.39 12.46
CA GLN A 170 -3.37 22.68 12.05
C GLN A 170 -1.93 22.57 11.56
N ARG A 171 -1.09 21.73 12.20
CA ARG A 171 0.28 21.44 11.75
C ARG A 171 0.33 20.97 10.30
N PHE A 172 -0.56 20.05 9.90
CA PHE A 172 -0.61 19.54 8.52
C PHE A 172 -1.35 20.45 7.54
N ALA A 173 -2.40 21.14 7.99
CA ALA A 173 -3.15 22.07 7.15
C ALA A 173 -2.37 23.38 6.88
N ALA A 174 -1.51 23.78 7.83
CA ALA A 174 -0.74 25.02 7.86
C ALA A 174 -1.66 26.23 7.58
N ALA A 175 -1.22 27.19 6.76
CA ALA A 175 -1.99 28.38 6.36
C ALA A 175 -3.34 28.09 5.65
N LYS A 176 -3.70 26.83 5.42
CA LYS A 176 -4.98 26.41 4.84
C LYS A 176 -5.89 25.71 5.86
N ALA A 177 -5.60 25.78 7.15
CA ALA A 177 -6.46 25.24 8.20
C ALA A 177 -7.87 25.86 8.13
N ARG A 178 -8.90 25.01 8.30
CA ARG A 178 -10.30 25.43 8.28
C ARG A 178 -10.91 25.22 9.66
N VAL A 179 -11.70 26.20 10.11
CA VAL A 179 -12.49 26.07 11.34
C VAL A 179 -13.61 25.05 11.16
N SER A 180 -14.18 24.94 9.94
CA SER A 180 -15.21 23.95 9.61
C SER A 180 -14.76 22.51 9.86
N ASP A 181 -13.50 22.19 9.54
CA ASP A 181 -12.95 20.85 9.71
C ASP A 181 -12.76 20.52 11.20
N GLN A 182 -12.30 21.48 12.00
CA GLN A 182 -12.16 21.34 13.45
C GLN A 182 -13.53 21.17 14.12
N ARG A 183 -14.51 22.00 13.73
CA ARG A 183 -15.89 21.88 14.21
C ARG A 183 -16.51 20.53 13.82
N PHE A 184 -16.20 20.01 12.64
CA PHE A 184 -16.62 18.67 12.25
C PHE A 184 -16.03 17.60 13.18
N MET A 185 -14.73 17.63 13.46
CA MET A 185 -14.09 16.68 14.39
C MET A 185 -14.69 16.77 15.80
N GLU A 186 -14.95 17.97 16.29
CA GLU A 186 -15.60 18.23 17.58
C GLU A 186 -16.98 17.58 17.67
N LEU A 187 -17.80 17.73 16.62
CA LEU A 187 -19.18 17.24 16.58
C LEU A 187 -19.32 15.79 16.10
N PHE A 188 -18.25 15.17 15.58
CA PHE A 188 -18.31 13.81 15.06
C PHE A 188 -18.64 12.81 16.17
N ASP A 189 -19.78 12.12 16.06
CA ASP A 189 -20.18 11.12 17.04
C ASP A 189 -19.42 9.80 16.83
N ILE A 190 -18.68 9.41 17.86
CA ILE A 190 -17.88 8.19 17.91
C ILE A 190 -18.61 7.02 18.57
N SER A 191 -19.81 7.22 19.13
CA SER A 191 -20.49 6.25 19.98
C SER A 191 -20.76 4.93 19.27
N SER A 192 -21.13 4.98 17.99
CA SER A 192 -21.37 3.79 17.14
C SER A 192 -20.10 3.00 16.80
N LEU A 193 -18.90 3.53 17.06
CA LEU A 193 -17.62 2.91 16.74
C LEU A 193 -16.88 2.38 17.98
N LYS A 194 -17.37 2.68 19.19
CA LYS A 194 -16.74 2.26 20.46
C LYS A 194 -16.66 0.75 20.65
N HIS A 195 -17.56 0.00 20.00
CA HIS A 195 -17.60 -1.46 20.08
C HIS A 195 -16.61 -2.14 19.12
N LEU A 196 -15.98 -1.40 18.22
CA LEU A 196 -14.95 -1.96 17.35
C LEU A 196 -13.69 -2.20 18.18
N PRO A 197 -13.13 -3.44 18.15
CA PRO A 197 -11.90 -3.73 18.86
C PRO A 197 -10.77 -2.89 18.28
N MET A 198 -10.35 -1.87 19.03
CA MET A 198 -9.11 -1.16 18.71
C MET A 198 -7.95 -2.04 19.17
N SER A 199 -7.38 -2.79 18.23
CA SER A 199 -6.10 -3.47 18.44
C SER A 199 -5.00 -2.42 18.48
N PHE A 200 -4.82 -1.75 19.62
CA PHE A 200 -3.62 -0.96 19.86
C PHE A 200 -2.44 -1.91 19.99
N SER A 201 -1.49 -1.81 19.06
CA SER A 201 -0.26 -2.60 19.09
C SER A 201 0.74 -2.14 20.15
N CYS A 202 0.39 -1.23 21.07
CA CYS A 202 1.34 -0.75 22.08
C CYS A 202 1.55 -1.68 23.29
N LEU A 203 0.91 -2.86 23.34
CA LEU A 203 0.97 -3.76 24.50
C LEU A 203 1.82 -5.04 24.30
N LYS A 204 2.71 -5.05 23.30
CA LYS A 204 3.79 -6.06 23.22
C LYS A 204 5.15 -5.38 23.20
N ARG A 205 5.59 -4.93 24.37
CA ARG A 205 7.01 -4.77 24.71
C ARG A 205 7.25 -5.46 26.03
#